data_AF-A0A932TZZ0-F1
#
_entry.id   AF-A0A932TZZ0-F1
#
_cell.length_a   1.000
_cell.length_b   1.000
_cell.length_c   1.000
_cell.angle_alpha   90.00
_cell.angle_beta   90.00
_cell.angle_gamma   90.00
#
_symmetry.space_group_name_H-M   'P 1'
#
loop_
_entity.id
_entity.type
_entity.pdbx_description
1 polymer ?
#
loop_
_entity_poly.entity_id
_entity_poly.type
_entity_poly.pdbx_seq_one_letter_code
_entity_poly.pdbx_strand_id
1 'polypeptide(L)'
;MIEKYDNEPQPDLFLWIDVAGKGQASVDDEDYLVGAPDLVIEVAASSASYDLHDKLEMYRHNGVREYGVWRTYEKAFDWFRLDGDDFQPIASDERGVIASATFPGLWLNVQALLAGDLAAVMADLQTGLQSEEHRQFVEWLASDDNKPSE
;
A
#
# COMPACT_ATOMS: atom_id res chain seq x y z
N MET A 1 14.71 24.00 8.49
CA MET A 1 14.46 23.13 9.66
C MET A 1 13.09 22.54 9.42
N ILE A 2 13.04 21.33 8.88
CA ILE A 2 11.76 20.63 8.72
C ILE A 2 11.46 20.06 10.10
N GLU A 3 10.36 20.51 10.72
CA GLU A 3 9.85 19.89 11.95
C GLU A 3 9.56 18.42 11.61
N LYS A 4 10.41 17.52 12.10
CA LYS A 4 10.14 16.09 12.10
C LYS A 4 9.04 15.90 13.14
N TYR A 5 7.80 15.72 12.68
CA TYR A 5 6.73 15.30 13.58
C TYR A 5 7.13 13.96 14.18
N ASP A 6 7.10 13.88 15.52
CA ASP A 6 7.40 12.66 16.26
C ASP A 6 6.14 11.79 16.25
N ASN A 7 5.95 11.06 15.16
CA ASN A 7 4.77 10.22 14.94
C ASN A 7 5.20 8.74 14.92
N GLU A 8 4.51 7.92 15.71
CA GLU A 8 4.71 6.48 15.79
C GLU A 8 3.35 5.77 15.64
N PRO A 9 2.73 5.83 14.44
CA PRO A 9 1.43 5.24 14.22
C PRO A 9 1.48 3.72 14.20
N GLN A 10 0.39 3.08 14.62
CA GLN A 10 0.20 1.63 14.56
C GLN A 10 -0.90 1.30 13.54
N PRO A 11 -0.56 1.16 12.24
CA PRO A 11 -1.53 0.75 11.23
C PRO A 11 -1.95 -0.70 11.41
N ASP A 12 -3.13 -1.05 10.91
CA ASP A 12 -3.65 -2.43 10.96
C ASP A 12 -2.80 -3.39 10.11
N LEU A 13 -2.30 -2.92 8.95
CA LEU A 13 -1.36 -3.64 8.12
C LEU A 13 -0.44 -2.67 7.40
N PHE A 14 0.82 -3.06 7.23
CA PHE A 14 1.78 -2.33 6.41
C PHE A 14 2.72 -3.29 5.69
N LEU A 15 3.26 -2.83 4.57
CA LEU A 15 4.26 -3.54 3.78
C LEU A 15 5.32 -2.53 3.33
N TRP A 16 6.59 -2.92 3.37
CA TRP A 16 7.69 -2.08 2.93
C TRP A 16 8.73 -2.90 2.18
N ILE A 17 9.52 -2.20 1.36
CA ILE A 17 10.77 -2.68 0.81
C ILE A 17 11.88 -2.12 1.71
N ASP A 18 12.85 -2.93 2.07
CA ASP A 18 13.94 -2.47 2.93
C ASP A 18 14.80 -1.39 2.24
N VAL A 19 15.27 -0.41 3.02
CA VAL A 19 16.14 0.68 2.53
C VAL A 19 17.49 0.17 1.99
N ALA A 20 18.01 -0.95 2.51
CA ALA A 20 19.20 -1.60 1.98
C ALA A 20 18.97 -2.17 0.57
N GLY A 21 17.70 -2.37 0.19
CA GLY A 21 17.28 -2.60 -1.18
C GLY A 21 16.96 -1.27 -1.87
N LYS A 22 15.66 -1.05 -2.10
CA LYS A 22 15.16 0.07 -2.93
C LYS A 22 13.91 0.75 -2.35
N GLY A 23 13.61 0.48 -1.08
CA GLY A 23 12.52 1.13 -0.36
C GLY A 23 12.96 2.36 0.41
N GLN A 24 12.16 2.74 1.41
CA GLN A 24 12.34 3.99 2.15
C GLN A 24 12.26 3.82 3.67
N ALA A 25 12.16 2.57 4.14
CA ALA A 25 12.07 2.23 5.55
C ALA A 25 12.97 1.03 5.90
N SER A 26 13.39 0.96 7.16
CA SER A 26 14.18 -0.13 7.72
C SER A 26 13.79 -0.38 9.16
N VAL A 27 14.08 -1.57 9.66
CA VAL A 27 13.92 -1.88 11.09
C VAL A 27 15.20 -1.44 11.83
N ASP A 28 15.04 -0.71 12.94
CA ASP A 28 16.15 -0.31 13.80
C ASP A 28 16.49 -1.36 14.87
N ASP A 29 17.50 -1.07 15.69
CA ASP A 29 17.98 -1.98 16.74
C ASP A 29 16.96 -2.21 17.87
N GLU A 30 15.89 -1.41 17.93
CA GLU A 30 14.80 -1.51 18.91
C GLU A 30 13.54 -2.20 18.31
N ASP A 31 13.68 -2.84 17.15
CA ASP A 31 12.62 -3.50 16.38
C ASP A 31 11.51 -2.55 15.86
N TYR A 32 11.80 -1.24 15.75
CA TYR A 32 10.89 -0.27 15.16
C TYR A 32 11.13 -0.06 13.68
N LEU A 33 10.05 0.10 12.91
CA LEU A 33 10.15 0.54 11.52
C LEU A 33 10.42 2.04 11.48
N VAL A 34 11.60 2.43 10.99
CA VAL A 34 12.02 3.81 10.81
C VAL A 34 11.91 4.20 9.34
N GLY A 35 11.17 5.28 9.07
CA GLY A 35 10.78 5.69 7.72
C GLY A 35 9.34 5.31 7.41
N ALA A 36 8.78 5.86 6.33
CA ALA A 36 7.41 5.55 5.94
C ALA A 36 7.33 4.18 5.23
N PRO A 37 6.40 3.29 5.60
CA PRO A 37 6.12 2.10 4.79
C PRO A 37 5.76 2.48 3.35
N ASP A 38 6.01 1.56 2.42
CA ASP A 38 5.60 1.72 1.02
C ASP A 38 4.07 1.59 0.86
N LEU A 39 3.44 0.71 1.64
CA LEU A 39 1.99 0.51 1.69
C LEU A 39 1.50 0.48 3.14
N VAL A 40 0.41 1.19 3.41
CA VAL A 40 -0.35 1.13 4.67
C VAL A 40 -1.82 0.82 4.39
N ILE A 41 -2.42 -0.07 5.17
CA ILE A 41 -3.85 -0.39 5.14
C ILE A 41 -4.46 -0.16 6.53
N GLU A 42 -5.60 0.53 6.55
CA GLU A 42 -6.42 0.77 7.75
C GLU A 42 -7.80 0.11 7.60
N VAL A 43 -8.37 -0.38 8.69
CA VAL A 43 -9.75 -0.85 8.78
C VAL A 43 -10.57 0.15 9.59
N ALA A 44 -11.49 0.81 8.91
CA ALA A 44 -12.36 1.82 9.52
C ALA A 44 -13.82 1.37 9.52
N ALA A 45 -14.58 1.85 10.51
CA ALA A 45 -16.03 1.71 10.49
C ALA A 45 -16.63 2.50 9.31
N SER A 46 -16.16 3.74 9.09
CA SER A 46 -16.67 4.67 8.08
C SER A 46 -15.63 5.71 7.68
N SER A 47 -15.82 6.36 6.52
CA SER A 47 -14.99 7.49 6.07
C SER A 47 -15.10 8.74 6.95
N ALA A 48 -16.14 8.86 7.78
CA ALA A 48 -16.32 9.97 8.72
C ALA A 48 -15.53 9.79 10.03
N SER A 49 -14.69 8.75 10.15
CA SER A 49 -13.85 8.55 11.32
C SER A 49 -12.81 9.68 11.41
N TYR A 50 -12.85 10.48 12.49
CA TYR A 50 -11.90 11.56 12.71
C TYR A 50 -10.44 11.06 12.68
N ASP A 51 -10.18 9.89 13.29
CA ASP A 51 -8.86 9.23 13.28
C ASP A 51 -8.34 8.97 11.86
N LEU A 52 -9.24 8.67 10.90
CA LEU A 52 -8.87 8.40 9.52
C LEU A 52 -8.31 9.64 8.82
N HIS A 53 -8.88 10.81 9.11
CA HIS A 53 -8.44 12.06 8.48
C HIS A 53 -7.05 12.46 8.96
N ASP A 54 -6.82 12.42 10.28
CA ASP A 54 -5.53 12.75 10.88
C ASP A 54 -4.43 11.78 10.42
N LYS A 55 -4.73 10.46 10.41
CA LYS A 55 -3.82 9.44 9.89
C LYS A 55 -3.53 9.61 8.41
N LEU A 56 -4.52 9.89 7.58
CA LEU A 56 -4.34 10.11 6.14
C LEU A 56 -3.38 11.27 5.88
N GLU A 57 -3.57 12.42 6.54
CA GLU A 57 -2.67 13.56 6.39
C GLU A 57 -1.26 13.24 6.88
N MET A 58 -1.14 12.52 8.00
CA MET A 58 0.15 12.08 8.52
C MET A 58 0.87 11.14 7.54
N TYR A 59 0.20 10.11 7.01
CA TYR A 59 0.78 9.18 6.04
C TYR A 59 1.19 9.89 4.76
N ARG A 60 0.37 10.83 4.28
CA ARG A 60 0.67 11.68 3.11
C ARG A 60 1.93 12.50 3.34
N HIS A 61 2.02 13.23 4.46
CA HIS A 61 3.17 14.07 4.79
C HIS A 61 4.45 13.27 5.03
N ASN A 62 4.36 12.02 5.49
CA ASN A 62 5.51 11.16 5.70
C ASN A 62 5.91 10.37 4.44
N GLY A 63 5.16 10.46 3.34
CA GLY A 63 5.53 9.87 2.06
C GLY A 63 5.19 8.38 1.93
N VAL A 64 4.14 7.90 2.61
CA VAL A 64 3.60 6.56 2.33
C VAL A 64 3.16 6.52 0.86
N ARG A 65 3.70 5.58 0.08
CA ARG A 65 3.52 5.56 -1.38
C ARG A 65 2.11 5.11 -1.78
N GLU A 66 1.55 4.17 -1.05
CA GLU A 66 0.19 3.69 -1.22
C GLU A 66 -0.56 3.55 0.09
N TYR A 67 -1.84 3.90 0.06
CA TYR A 67 -2.70 3.88 1.23
C TYR A 67 -4.03 3.23 0.89
N GLY A 68 -4.44 2.24 1.67
CA GLY A 68 -5.74 1.58 1.51
C GLY A 68 -6.60 1.67 2.76
N VAL A 69 -7.91 1.77 2.58
CA VAL A 69 -8.88 1.82 3.68
C VAL A 69 -10.02 0.86 3.41
N TRP A 70 -10.22 -0.10 4.31
CA TRP A 70 -11.42 -0.91 4.33
C TRP A 70 -12.48 -0.25 5.20
N ARG A 71 -13.52 0.30 4.57
CA ARG A 71 -14.69 0.88 5.23
C ARG A 71 -15.77 -0.16 5.41
N THR A 72 -15.89 -0.67 6.64
CA THR A 72 -16.73 -1.84 6.94
C THR A 72 -18.23 -1.55 6.91
N TYR A 73 -18.70 -0.35 7.27
CA TYR A 73 -20.14 -0.02 7.20
C TYR A 73 -20.60 0.26 5.77
N GLU A 74 -19.77 0.94 4.98
CA GLU A 74 -20.04 1.23 3.58
C GLU A 74 -19.78 0.04 2.66
N LYS A 75 -19.15 -1.03 3.19
CA LYS A 75 -18.72 -2.21 2.42
C LYS A 75 -17.92 -1.77 1.20
N ALA A 76 -16.89 -0.97 1.43
CA ALA A 76 -16.04 -0.42 0.39
C ALA A 76 -14.57 -0.58 0.78
N PHE A 77 -13.72 -0.69 -0.24
CA PHE A 77 -12.29 -0.62 -0.10
C PHE A 77 -11.79 0.46 -1.04
N ASP A 78 -11.15 1.50 -0.49
CA ASP A 78 -10.53 2.55 -1.28
C ASP A 78 -9.02 2.37 -1.24
N TRP A 79 -8.35 2.51 -2.38
CA TRP A 79 -6.90 2.41 -2.50
C TRP A 79 -6.39 3.66 -3.22
N PHE A 80 -5.35 4.27 -2.68
CA PHE A 80 -4.73 5.48 -3.20
C PHE A 80 -3.23 5.29 -3.41
N ARG A 81 -2.68 6.03 -4.38
CA ARG A 81 -1.25 6.20 -4.62
C ARG A 81 -0.88 7.66 -4.38
N LEU A 82 0.24 7.91 -3.72
CA LEU A 82 0.79 9.24 -3.58
C LEU A 82 1.35 9.71 -4.93
N ASP A 83 0.85 10.83 -5.44
CA ASP A 83 1.32 11.50 -6.65
C ASP A 83 1.63 12.96 -6.30
N GLY A 84 2.91 13.31 -6.35
CA GLY A 84 3.41 14.55 -5.76
C GLY A 84 3.11 14.59 -4.26
N ASP A 85 2.27 15.54 -3.85
CA ASP A 85 1.90 15.74 -2.46
C ASP A 85 0.50 15.21 -2.13
N ASP A 86 -0.22 14.59 -3.08
CA ASP A 86 -1.62 14.20 -2.91
C ASP A 86 -1.87 12.71 -3.19
N PHE A 87 -2.78 12.12 -2.42
CA PHE A 87 -3.26 10.75 -2.65
C PHE A 87 -4.30 10.73 -3.77
N GLN A 88 -3.98 10.03 -4.85
CA GLN A 88 -4.87 9.81 -5.99
C GLN A 88 -5.45 8.40 -5.97
N PRO A 89 -6.76 8.22 -6.21
CA PRO A 89 -7.38 6.90 -6.17
C PRO A 89 -6.86 5.99 -7.30
N ILE A 90 -6.61 4.73 -6.96
CA ILE A 90 -6.33 3.66 -7.91
C ILE A 90 -7.66 2.98 -8.25
N ALA A 91 -8.08 3.11 -9.51
CA ALA A 91 -9.31 2.48 -9.98
C ALA A 91 -9.11 0.96 -10.15
N SER A 92 -10.14 0.19 -9.82
CA SER A 92 -10.19 -1.22 -10.18
C SER A 92 -10.39 -1.39 -11.70
N ASP A 93 -9.85 -2.48 -12.24
CA ASP A 93 -10.13 -2.89 -13.62
C ASP A 93 -11.59 -3.38 -13.81
N GLU A 94 -11.92 -3.82 -15.03
CA GLU A 94 -13.25 -4.34 -15.38
C GLU A 94 -13.65 -5.59 -14.57
N ARG A 95 -12.69 -6.29 -13.96
CA ARG A 95 -12.91 -7.47 -13.10
C ARG A 95 -13.05 -7.08 -11.63
N GLY A 96 -12.94 -5.80 -11.29
CA GLY A 96 -12.96 -5.32 -9.90
C GLY A 96 -11.64 -5.53 -9.17
N VAL A 97 -10.53 -5.72 -9.90
CA VAL A 97 -9.19 -5.92 -9.33
C VAL A 97 -8.43 -4.60 -9.32
N ILE A 98 -7.93 -4.22 -8.14
CA ILE A 98 -6.95 -3.14 -7.98
C ILE A 98 -5.54 -3.76 -8.05
N ALA A 99 -4.64 -3.17 -8.84
CA ALA A 99 -3.24 -3.55 -8.89
C ALA A 99 -2.38 -2.44 -8.23
N SER A 100 -1.52 -2.83 -7.30
CA SER A 100 -0.54 -1.92 -6.70
C SER A 100 0.49 -1.45 -7.74
N ALA A 101 0.82 -0.16 -7.73
CA ALA A 101 1.87 0.42 -8.56
C ALA A 101 3.26 0.29 -7.91
N THR A 102 3.29 0.25 -6.58
CA THR A 102 4.48 0.16 -5.75
C THR A 102 4.95 -1.30 -5.64
N PHE A 103 4.00 -2.23 -5.59
CA PHE A 103 4.23 -3.67 -5.58
C PHE A 103 3.60 -4.34 -6.82
N PRO A 104 4.22 -4.25 -8.01
CA PRO A 104 3.74 -4.96 -9.19
C PRO A 104 3.49 -6.44 -8.90
N GLY A 105 2.30 -6.92 -9.24
CA GLY A 105 1.82 -8.27 -8.93
C GLY A 105 1.00 -8.41 -7.64
N LEU A 106 1.00 -7.39 -6.77
CA LEU A 106 0.06 -7.33 -5.65
C LEU A 106 -1.31 -6.87 -6.18
N TRP A 107 -2.18 -7.83 -6.44
CA TRP A 107 -3.53 -7.62 -6.96
C TRP A 107 -4.57 -7.94 -5.89
N LEU A 108 -5.56 -7.06 -5.76
CA LEU A 108 -6.68 -7.23 -4.83
C LEU A 108 -8.01 -7.18 -5.58
N ASN A 109 -8.73 -8.31 -5.58
CA ASN A 109 -10.11 -8.33 -6.02
C ASN A 109 -11.02 -7.74 -4.93
N VAL A 110 -11.43 -6.48 -5.11
CA VAL A 110 -12.22 -5.74 -4.13
C VAL A 110 -13.62 -6.33 -3.99
N GLN A 111 -14.23 -6.76 -5.09
CA GLN A 111 -15.57 -7.35 -5.05
C GLN A 111 -15.56 -8.67 -4.27
N ALA A 112 -14.57 -9.53 -4.52
CA ALA A 112 -14.40 -10.79 -3.81
C ALA A 112 -14.09 -10.57 -2.32
N LEU A 113 -13.20 -9.61 -2.00
CA LEU A 113 -12.90 -9.24 -0.61
C LEU A 113 -14.18 -8.85 0.15
N LEU A 114 -14.98 -7.96 -0.43
CA LEU A 114 -16.22 -7.46 0.18
C LEU A 114 -17.33 -8.52 0.25
N ALA A 115 -17.29 -9.53 -0.63
CA ALA A 115 -18.16 -10.70 -0.59
C ALA A 115 -17.68 -11.78 0.40
N GLY A 116 -16.47 -11.66 0.95
CA GLY A 116 -15.85 -12.69 1.79
C GLY A 116 -15.33 -13.91 1.00
N ASP A 117 -15.21 -13.81 -0.32
CA ASP A 117 -14.67 -14.87 -1.18
C ASP A 117 -13.14 -14.79 -1.21
N LEU A 118 -12.52 -15.29 -0.14
CA LEU A 118 -11.06 -15.32 -0.04
C LEU A 118 -10.41 -16.23 -1.08
N ALA A 119 -11.13 -17.23 -1.60
CA ALA A 119 -10.58 -18.10 -2.64
C ALA A 119 -10.37 -17.33 -3.95
N ALA A 120 -11.34 -16.50 -4.35
CA ALA A 120 -11.20 -15.62 -5.50
C ALA A 120 -10.12 -14.54 -5.28
N VAL A 121 -10.06 -13.93 -4.09
CA VAL A 121 -8.98 -12.97 -3.74
C VAL A 121 -7.60 -13.60 -3.93
N MET A 122 -7.41 -14.81 -3.38
CA MET A 122 -6.12 -15.50 -3.48
C MET A 122 -5.79 -15.94 -4.92
N ALA A 123 -6.79 -16.30 -5.73
CA ALA A 123 -6.58 -16.65 -7.12
C ALA A 123 -6.10 -15.46 -7.97
N ASP A 124 -6.71 -14.28 -7.80
CA ASP A 124 -6.25 -13.07 -8.49
C ASP A 124 -4.87 -12.62 -8.02
N LEU A 125 -4.58 -12.71 -6.71
CA LEU A 125 -3.24 -12.46 -6.18
C LEU A 125 -2.20 -13.41 -6.79
N GLN A 126 -2.49 -14.72 -6.84
CA GLN A 126 -1.59 -15.69 -7.47
C GLN A 126 -1.35 -15.39 -8.95
N THR A 127 -2.37 -14.93 -9.67
CA THR A 127 -2.23 -14.50 -11.06
C THR A 127 -1.30 -13.29 -11.16
N GLY A 128 -1.47 -12.29 -10.29
CA GLY A 128 -0.59 -11.12 -10.24
C GLY A 128 0.87 -11.47 -9.91
N LEU A 129 1.10 -12.37 -8.96
CA LEU A 129 2.45 -12.83 -8.61
C LEU A 129 3.12 -13.68 -9.71
N GLN A 130 2.35 -14.22 -10.65
CA GLN A 130 2.87 -14.96 -11.82
C GLN A 130 3.05 -14.06 -13.05
N SER A 131 2.71 -12.78 -12.95
CA SER A 131 2.78 -11.82 -14.06
C SER A 131 4.22 -11.46 -14.43
N GLU A 132 4.37 -10.94 -15.65
CA GLU A 132 5.65 -10.46 -16.15
C GLU A 132 6.15 -9.25 -15.33
N GLU A 133 5.24 -8.36 -14.99
CA GLU A 133 5.50 -7.14 -14.22
C GLU A 133 6.04 -7.48 -12.83
N HIS A 134 5.49 -8.51 -12.17
CA HIS A 134 6.02 -8.99 -10.90
C HIS A 134 7.43 -9.59 -11.06
N ARG A 135 7.65 -10.39 -12.10
CA ARG A 135 8.99 -10.96 -12.35
C ARG A 135 10.02 -9.86 -12.55
N GLN A 136 9.71 -8.87 -13.38
CA GLN A 136 10.58 -7.71 -13.61
C GLN A 136 10.81 -6.90 -12.34
N PHE A 137 9.79 -6.76 -11.49
CA PHE A 137 9.92 -6.10 -10.19
C PHE A 137 10.88 -6.86 -9.26
N VAL A 138 10.78 -8.18 -9.18
CA VAL A 138 11.70 -9.01 -8.36
C VAL A 138 13.13 -8.97 -8.91
N GLU A 139 13.29 -9.09 -10.23
CA GLU A 139 14.60 -8.96 -10.88
C GLU A 139 15.22 -7.58 -10.63
N TRP A 140 14.40 -6.53 -10.69
CA TRP A 140 14.82 -5.18 -10.36
C TRP A 140 15.23 -5.04 -8.89
N LEU A 141 14.46 -5.57 -7.95
CA LEU A 141 14.83 -5.54 -6.53
C LEU A 141 16.17 -6.23 -6.26
N ALA A 142 16.49 -7.27 -7.03
CA ALA A 142 17.75 -7.99 -6.93
C ALA A 142 18.93 -7.34 -7.69
N SER A 143 18.67 -6.34 -8.54
CA SER A 143 19.71 -5.66 -9.32
C SER A 143 20.27 -4.43 -8.61
N ASP A 144 21.41 -3.94 -9.09
CA ASP A 144 21.99 -2.66 -8.63
C ASP A 144 21.33 -1.43 -9.31
N ASP A 145 20.35 -1.63 -10.20
CA ASP A 145 19.75 -0.58 -11.06
C ASP A 145 18.50 0.11 -10.46
N ASN A 146 18.06 1.23 -11.04
CA ASN A 146 16.83 1.95 -10.65
C ASN A 146 15.55 1.35 -11.31
N LYS A 147 14.36 1.64 -10.75
CA LYS A 147 13.07 0.97 -11.07
C LYS A 147 12.77 0.93 -12.58
N PRO A 148 12.33 -0.21 -13.16
CA PRO A 148 11.86 -0.24 -14.54
C PRO A 148 10.68 0.74 -14.67
N SER A 149 10.74 1.58 -15.70
CA SER A 149 9.70 2.57 -16.00
C SER A 149 8.41 1.89 -16.47
N GLU A 150 7.27 2.31 -15.92
CA GLU A 150 5.90 2.00 -16.36
C GLU A 150 5.67 2.29 -17.85
#